data_AF-A0A931DSD9-F1
#
_entry.id   AF-A0A931DSD9-F1
#
_cell.length_a   1.000
_cell.length_b   1.000
_cell.length_c   1.000
_cell.angle_alpha   90.00
_cell.angle_beta   90.00
_cell.angle_gamma   90.00
#
_symmetry.space_group_name_H-M   'P 1'
#
loop_
_entity.id
_entity.type
_entity.pdbx_description
1 polymer ?
#
loop_
_entity_poly.entity_id
_entity_poly.type
_entity_poly.pdbx_seq_one_letter_code
_entity_poly.pdbx_strand_id
1 'polypeptide(L)'
;MARFKHDAQLVAFPHGLFDEIIQALLDTVEDLPFTGDGRLRVGNGALGAVRLVEGGHLAAGSLYRIEVPRPRGEGVPEGAPAVVEVTGVSWDRTERVSCDVTVTVDEHRVTGHVEARMAKRGLQNVRITGDYQGPGPLRRLQRAKWDAEVRVADWWGRAPVARQAAPQLSARLRHPLADVTVRVTRGKAGRRRGRRKTTITVGARGRGPVRPVAAAGLLFGRHRIRRALTEALAKAEAAWNEAVPGVAERELGDRLVLRHQVKAEAVSRGWAGRYVAALHEAIGALRFEDGRLVVEGAEPSADVRLVEGEHAEPGARYSITSGEDGDIAVSVVSWDPDGWSRVAFGNGANEGWAELRSVRNPTLVRAAATGRTPGEWAGITRVEYEAGADLERWWEGGADAPFTASAVHGLGKVALTVGRVPAGKGRWTVNVALAVEGLSWGRRPVAIALLLGGGFLAKSFQESVEQAARDWNEAVSQDPDQAAALTVRALLERGAAED
;
A
#
# COMPACT_ATOMS: atom_id res chain seq x y z
N MET A 1 13.25 15.04 -35.75
CA MET A 1 12.29 14.02 -35.24
C MET A 1 13.12 12.96 -34.54
N ALA A 2 12.89 12.73 -33.26
CA ALA A 2 13.61 11.71 -32.50
C ALA A 2 12.76 10.43 -32.48
N ARG A 3 13.39 9.28 -32.79
CA ARG A 3 12.75 7.97 -32.67
C ARG A 3 13.63 7.09 -31.80
N PHE A 4 13.02 6.50 -30.79
CA PHE A 4 13.60 5.52 -29.90
C PHE A 4 12.86 4.19 -30.08
N LYS A 5 13.63 3.09 -30.03
CA LYS A 5 13.11 1.73 -30.14
C LYS A 5 13.74 0.91 -29.02
N HIS A 6 12.91 0.18 -28.30
CA HIS A 6 13.31 -0.75 -27.26
C HIS A 6 12.61 -2.08 -27.49
N ASP A 7 13.36 -3.18 -27.37
CA ASP A 7 12.84 -4.53 -27.53
C ASP A 7 12.85 -5.20 -26.15
N ALA A 8 11.66 -5.48 -25.61
CA ALA A 8 11.47 -6.15 -24.32
C ALA A 8 11.11 -7.64 -24.50
N GLN A 9 11.41 -8.49 -23.53
CA GLN A 9 11.00 -9.90 -23.47
C GLN A 9 9.99 -10.10 -22.35
N LEU A 10 8.70 -10.02 -22.67
CA LEU A 10 7.62 -10.14 -21.69
C LEU A 10 7.09 -11.56 -21.61
N VAL A 11 6.90 -12.08 -20.40
CA VAL A 11 6.10 -13.28 -20.15
C VAL A 11 4.67 -13.01 -20.65
N ALA A 12 4.10 -13.97 -21.38
CA ALA A 12 2.72 -13.84 -21.85
C ALA A 12 1.76 -13.96 -20.66
N PHE A 13 0.95 -12.93 -20.43
CA PHE A 13 -0.16 -13.01 -19.49
C PHE A 13 -1.21 -14.01 -20.02
N PRO A 14 -1.79 -14.91 -19.22
CA PRO A 14 -2.82 -15.83 -19.71
C PRO A 14 -4.09 -15.08 -20.14
N HIS A 15 -4.65 -15.40 -21.31
CA HIS A 15 -5.86 -14.71 -21.82
C HIS A 15 -7.07 -14.92 -20.90
N GLY A 16 -7.31 -16.17 -20.46
CA GLY A 16 -8.43 -16.50 -19.59
C GLY A 16 -8.40 -15.70 -18.29
N LEU A 17 -7.23 -15.63 -17.65
CA LEU A 17 -7.03 -14.85 -16.43
C LEU A 17 -7.25 -13.35 -16.63
N PHE A 18 -6.89 -12.80 -17.81
CA PHE A 18 -7.17 -11.39 -18.11
C PHE A 18 -8.67 -11.13 -18.18
N ASP A 19 -9.41 -11.98 -18.91
CA ASP A 19 -10.86 -11.87 -19.00
C ASP A 19 -11.51 -12.02 -17.62
N GLU A 20 -11.05 -12.97 -16.80
CA GLU A 20 -11.52 -13.16 -15.42
C GLU A 20 -11.27 -11.93 -14.55
N ILE A 21 -10.09 -11.30 -14.62
CA ILE A 21 -9.79 -10.05 -13.91
C ILE A 21 -10.75 -8.94 -14.34
N ILE A 22 -10.96 -8.75 -15.65
CA ILE A 22 -11.86 -7.70 -16.15
C ILE A 22 -13.29 -7.96 -15.69
N GLN A 23 -13.78 -9.20 -15.77
CA GLN A 23 -15.12 -9.53 -15.29
C GLN A 23 -15.25 -9.32 -13.78
N ALA A 24 -14.25 -9.72 -12.99
CA ALA A 24 -14.23 -9.49 -11.56
C ALA A 24 -14.25 -7.99 -11.21
N LEU A 25 -13.54 -7.15 -11.97
CA LEU A 25 -13.57 -5.69 -11.81
C LEU A 25 -14.96 -5.11 -12.13
N LEU A 26 -15.56 -5.52 -13.25
CA LEU A 26 -16.90 -5.06 -13.64
C LEU A 26 -17.95 -5.48 -12.61
N ASP A 27 -17.92 -6.73 -12.15
CA ASP A 27 -18.82 -7.20 -11.09
C ASP A 27 -18.61 -6.38 -9.80
N THR A 28 -17.36 -6.10 -9.43
CA THR A 28 -17.05 -5.32 -8.22
C THR A 28 -17.65 -3.92 -8.30
N VAL A 29 -17.56 -3.29 -9.47
CA VAL A 29 -18.13 -1.94 -9.69
C VAL A 29 -19.65 -1.98 -9.65
N GLU A 30 -20.29 -3.00 -10.20
CA GLU A 30 -21.76 -3.21 -10.13
C GLU A 30 -22.25 -3.43 -8.71
N ASP A 31 -21.52 -4.23 -7.94
CA ASP A 31 -21.88 -4.60 -6.58
C ASP A 31 -21.55 -3.52 -5.54
N LEU A 32 -21.02 -2.36 -5.95
CA LEU A 32 -20.68 -1.26 -5.04
C LEU A 32 -21.93 -0.79 -4.28
N PRO A 33 -21.98 -0.94 -2.95
CA PRO A 33 -23.17 -0.61 -2.19
C PRO A 33 -23.20 0.89 -1.90
N PHE A 34 -24.17 1.62 -2.44
CA PHE A 34 -24.38 3.04 -2.10
C PHE A 34 -25.52 3.19 -1.08
N THR A 35 -25.35 4.07 -0.10
CA THR A 35 -26.39 4.46 0.86
C THR A 35 -27.41 5.39 0.21
N GLY A 36 -28.55 5.62 0.88
CA GLY A 36 -29.61 6.50 0.36
C GLY A 36 -29.20 7.97 0.16
N ASP A 37 -28.15 8.44 0.85
CA ASP A 37 -27.53 9.76 0.66
C ASP A 37 -26.40 9.76 -0.39
N GLY A 38 -26.23 8.64 -1.09
CA GLY A 38 -25.29 8.44 -2.20
C GLY A 38 -23.86 8.14 -1.78
N ARG A 39 -23.57 7.88 -0.50
CA ARG A 39 -22.20 7.54 -0.05
C ARG A 39 -21.90 6.07 -0.27
N LEU A 40 -20.66 5.74 -0.64
CA LEU A 40 -20.26 4.34 -0.77
C LEU A 40 -20.24 3.68 0.63
N ARG A 41 -20.90 2.55 0.81
CA ARG A 41 -20.89 1.78 2.07
C ARG A 41 -19.67 0.85 2.11
N VAL A 42 -18.92 0.89 3.21
CA VAL A 42 -17.79 -0.02 3.44
C VAL A 42 -17.96 -0.64 4.84
N GLY A 43 -18.20 -1.95 4.88
CA GLY A 43 -18.55 -2.66 6.11
C GLY A 43 -19.81 -2.08 6.77
N ASN A 44 -19.67 -1.65 8.03
CA ASN A 44 -20.73 -1.02 8.83
C ASN A 44 -20.78 0.51 8.70
N GLY A 45 -19.89 1.13 7.91
CA GLY A 45 -19.78 2.58 7.75
C GLY A 45 -20.09 3.07 6.33
N ALA A 46 -20.26 4.39 6.19
CA ALA A 46 -20.37 5.08 4.92
C ALA A 46 -19.10 5.91 4.65
N LEU A 47 -18.63 5.88 3.41
CA LEU A 47 -17.39 6.47 2.94
C LEU A 47 -17.72 7.80 2.26
N GLY A 48 -17.23 8.89 2.84
CA GLY A 48 -17.47 10.24 2.33
C GLY A 48 -16.67 10.59 1.07
N ALA A 49 -15.52 9.93 0.87
CA ALA A 49 -14.59 10.20 -0.23
C ALA A 49 -15.08 9.72 -1.62
N VAL A 50 -16.12 8.88 -1.72
CA VAL A 50 -16.76 8.46 -2.96
C VAL A 50 -18.26 8.59 -2.78
N ARG A 51 -18.87 9.44 -3.60
CA ARG A 51 -20.30 9.73 -3.53
C ARG A 51 -20.93 9.67 -4.91
N LEU A 52 -22.00 8.91 -5.05
CA LEU A 52 -22.98 9.06 -6.11
C LEU A 52 -23.79 10.34 -5.85
N VAL A 53 -23.53 11.37 -6.64
CA VAL A 53 -24.12 12.71 -6.49
C VAL A 53 -25.43 12.82 -7.27
N GLU A 54 -25.48 12.21 -8.45
CA GLU A 54 -26.64 12.29 -9.35
C GLU A 54 -26.86 10.96 -10.07
N GLY A 55 -28.12 10.66 -10.39
CA GLY A 55 -28.52 9.47 -11.14
C GLY A 55 -28.53 8.17 -10.33
N GLY A 56 -28.90 7.07 -11.00
CA GLY A 56 -28.77 5.72 -10.44
C GLY A 56 -27.36 5.18 -10.63
N HIS A 57 -26.91 4.29 -9.74
CA HIS A 57 -25.60 3.63 -9.87
C HIS A 57 -25.48 2.97 -11.26
N LEU A 58 -24.43 3.35 -12.01
CA LEU A 58 -24.05 2.91 -13.35
C LEU A 58 -25.07 3.24 -14.45
N ALA A 59 -26.10 4.02 -14.13
CA ALA A 59 -27.01 4.54 -15.14
C ALA A 59 -26.30 5.57 -16.01
N ALA A 60 -26.72 5.70 -17.27
CA ALA A 60 -26.28 6.80 -18.10
C ALA A 60 -26.67 8.14 -17.43
N GLY A 61 -25.72 9.06 -17.32
CA GLY A 61 -25.86 10.31 -16.59
C GLY A 61 -25.51 10.23 -15.10
N SER A 62 -25.15 9.06 -14.56
CA SER A 62 -24.74 8.94 -13.16
C SER A 62 -23.48 9.77 -12.89
N LEU A 63 -23.48 10.63 -11.87
CA LEU A 63 -22.32 11.44 -11.48
C LEU A 63 -21.77 10.93 -10.16
N TYR A 64 -20.52 10.47 -10.18
CA TYR A 64 -19.75 10.17 -8.99
C TYR A 64 -18.77 11.28 -8.72
N ARG A 65 -18.66 11.68 -7.46
CA ARG A 65 -17.62 12.60 -6.97
C ARG A 65 -16.72 11.84 -6.01
N ILE A 66 -15.44 11.89 -6.30
CA ILE A 66 -14.39 11.26 -5.52
C ILE A 66 -13.45 12.36 -5.05
N GLU A 67 -13.31 12.49 -3.74
CA GLU A 67 -12.36 13.42 -3.13
C GLU A 67 -11.10 12.64 -2.80
N VAL A 68 -10.04 12.90 -3.56
CA VAL A 68 -8.73 12.27 -3.39
C VAL A 68 -7.85 13.26 -2.64
N PRO A 69 -7.52 12.99 -1.37
CA PRO A 69 -6.60 13.83 -0.63
C PRO A 69 -5.22 13.81 -1.30
N ARG A 70 -4.45 14.89 -1.14
CA ARG A 70 -3.12 14.97 -1.73
C ARG A 70 -2.08 14.28 -0.83
N PRO A 71 -1.04 13.67 -1.44
CA PRO A 71 0.20 13.28 -0.77
C PRO A 71 0.67 14.37 0.19
N ARG A 72 0.64 14.13 1.51
CA ARG A 72 1.46 14.91 2.45
C ARG A 72 2.92 14.59 2.15
N GLY A 73 3.69 15.61 1.78
CA GLY A 73 5.13 15.50 1.57
C GLY A 73 5.81 16.71 2.20
N GLU A 74 6.97 16.49 2.82
CA GLU A 74 7.78 17.56 3.43
C GLU A 74 7.92 18.76 2.48
N GLY A 75 7.49 19.93 2.96
CA GLY A 75 7.63 21.21 2.26
C GLY A 75 6.61 21.50 1.16
N VAL A 76 5.57 20.68 0.98
CA VAL A 76 4.44 21.00 0.08
C VAL A 76 3.30 21.59 0.92
N PRO A 77 2.90 22.86 0.73
CA PRO A 77 1.81 23.45 1.49
C PRO A 77 0.50 22.66 1.30
N GLU A 78 -0.29 22.59 2.38
CA GLU A 78 -1.60 21.93 2.41
C GLU A 78 -2.51 22.51 1.31
N GLY A 79 -2.62 21.78 0.20
CA GLY A 79 -3.42 22.18 -0.97
C GLY A 79 -4.82 21.57 -0.90
N ALA A 80 -5.75 22.13 -1.67
CA ALA A 80 -7.09 21.58 -1.77
C ALA A 80 -7.05 20.12 -2.28
N PRO A 81 -7.90 19.21 -1.76
CA PRO A 81 -7.97 17.84 -2.24
C PRO A 81 -8.28 17.81 -3.74
N ALA A 82 -7.75 16.81 -4.42
CA ALA A 82 -8.08 16.57 -5.82
C ALA A 82 -9.52 16.09 -5.91
N VAL A 83 -10.36 16.79 -6.66
CA VAL A 83 -11.75 16.36 -6.90
C VAL A 83 -11.79 15.65 -8.25
N VAL A 84 -12.17 14.38 -8.22
CA VAL A 84 -12.38 13.54 -9.40
C VAL A 84 -13.88 13.33 -9.58
N GLU A 85 -14.43 13.84 -10.66
CA GLU A 85 -15.80 13.63 -11.08
C GLU A 85 -15.83 12.59 -12.19
N VAL A 86 -16.67 11.57 -12.04
CA VAL A 86 -16.86 10.51 -13.04
C VAL A 86 -18.32 10.52 -13.46
N THR A 87 -18.58 10.77 -14.74
CA THR A 87 -19.92 10.69 -15.32
C THR A 87 -20.07 9.40 -16.11
N GLY A 88 -21.04 8.56 -15.74
CA GLY A 88 -21.41 7.37 -16.49
C GLY A 88 -22.04 7.76 -17.83
N VAL A 89 -21.48 7.31 -18.94
CA VAL A 89 -22.00 7.58 -20.28
C VAL A 89 -22.78 6.37 -20.79
N SER A 90 -22.19 5.18 -20.67
CA SER A 90 -22.81 3.92 -21.07
C SER A 90 -22.29 2.79 -20.19
N TRP A 91 -23.17 1.90 -19.77
CA TRP A 91 -22.82 0.69 -19.03
C TRP A 91 -23.53 -0.52 -19.65
N ASP A 92 -22.89 -1.11 -20.67
CA ASP A 92 -23.29 -2.38 -21.27
C ASP A 92 -22.09 -3.32 -21.31
N ARG A 93 -22.14 -4.36 -20.46
CA ARG A 93 -21.07 -5.36 -20.35
C ARG A 93 -20.84 -6.16 -21.61
N THR A 94 -21.81 -6.19 -22.52
CA THR A 94 -21.77 -7.01 -23.74
C THR A 94 -21.26 -6.25 -24.94
N GLU A 95 -21.45 -4.92 -24.95
CA GLU A 95 -21.06 -4.05 -26.06
C GLU A 95 -20.06 -2.96 -25.65
N ARG A 96 -20.41 -2.11 -24.68
CA ARG A 96 -19.67 -0.88 -24.38
C ARG A 96 -19.83 -0.43 -22.94
N VAL A 97 -18.71 -0.17 -22.29
CA VAL A 97 -18.64 0.57 -21.03
C VAL A 97 -17.90 1.86 -21.29
N SER A 98 -18.50 3.01 -20.98
CA SER A 98 -17.84 4.30 -21.13
C SER A 98 -18.20 5.30 -20.03
N CYS A 99 -17.22 6.13 -19.69
CA CYS A 99 -17.37 7.20 -18.72
C CYS A 99 -16.51 8.41 -19.10
N ASP A 100 -16.98 9.59 -18.68
CA ASP A 100 -16.19 10.81 -18.67
C ASP A 100 -15.59 11.00 -17.28
N VAL A 101 -14.35 11.46 -17.23
CA VAL A 101 -13.61 11.72 -15.99
C VAL A 101 -13.11 13.15 -16.02
N THR A 102 -13.44 13.94 -15.00
CA THR A 102 -12.87 15.28 -14.78
C THR A 102 -12.11 15.29 -13.47
N VAL A 103 -10.83 15.61 -13.51
CA VAL A 103 -9.99 15.78 -12.31
C VAL A 103 -9.61 17.24 -12.18
N THR A 104 -9.88 17.83 -11.02
CA THR A 104 -9.60 19.24 -10.72
C THR A 104 -8.72 19.36 -9.47
N VAL A 105 -7.58 20.04 -9.60
CA VAL A 105 -6.51 20.08 -8.59
C VAL A 105 -5.79 21.44 -8.68
N ASP A 106 -5.92 22.34 -7.69
CA ASP A 106 -5.36 23.72 -7.71
C ASP A 106 -5.42 24.40 -9.09
N GLU A 107 -6.64 24.59 -9.62
CA GLU A 107 -6.91 25.17 -10.96
C GLU A 107 -6.43 24.34 -12.17
N HIS A 108 -5.64 23.28 -11.97
CA HIS A 108 -5.40 22.29 -13.01
C HIS A 108 -6.67 21.51 -13.29
N ARG A 109 -7.01 21.38 -14.57
CA ARG A 109 -8.16 20.58 -15.01
C ARG A 109 -7.71 19.54 -16.04
N VAL A 110 -7.99 18.29 -15.73
CA VAL A 110 -7.83 17.15 -16.63
C VAL A 110 -9.24 16.68 -16.95
N THR A 111 -9.61 16.62 -18.23
CA THR A 111 -10.81 15.91 -18.67
C THR A 111 -10.41 14.71 -19.50
N GLY A 112 -11.15 13.64 -19.39
CA GLY A 112 -10.90 12.40 -20.11
C GLY A 112 -12.18 11.68 -20.43
N HIS A 113 -12.13 10.87 -21.49
CA HIS A 113 -13.17 9.93 -21.86
C HIS A 113 -12.54 8.55 -21.96
N VAL A 114 -13.10 7.59 -21.24
CA VAL A 114 -12.70 6.18 -21.27
C VAL A 114 -13.81 5.39 -21.93
N GLU A 115 -13.48 4.66 -23.00
CA GLU A 115 -14.38 3.74 -23.69
C GLU A 115 -13.73 2.35 -23.72
N ALA A 116 -14.40 1.37 -23.13
CA ALA A 116 -14.08 -0.03 -23.23
C ALA A 116 -15.13 -0.73 -24.11
N ARG A 117 -14.69 -1.39 -25.19
CA ARG A 117 -15.55 -2.21 -26.03
C ARG A 117 -15.45 -3.67 -25.64
N MET A 118 -16.60 -4.27 -25.43
CA MET A 118 -16.75 -5.65 -25.03
C MET A 118 -17.23 -6.48 -26.23
N ALA A 119 -16.87 -7.77 -26.24
CA ALA A 119 -17.52 -8.75 -27.09
C ALA A 119 -17.80 -9.99 -26.25
N LYS A 120 -19.08 -10.23 -25.96
CA LYS A 120 -19.55 -11.27 -25.03
C LYS A 120 -18.98 -11.07 -23.62
N ARG A 121 -17.88 -11.76 -23.29
CA ARG A 121 -17.20 -11.72 -21.97
C ARG A 121 -15.76 -11.20 -22.04
N GLY A 122 -15.24 -10.89 -23.22
CA GLY A 122 -13.86 -10.45 -23.41
C GLY A 122 -13.76 -8.98 -23.78
N LEU A 123 -12.80 -8.28 -23.18
CA LEU A 123 -12.47 -6.90 -23.53
C LEU A 123 -11.73 -6.89 -24.88
N GLN A 124 -12.25 -6.13 -25.84
CA GLN A 124 -11.68 -6.07 -27.19
C GLN A 124 -10.73 -4.88 -27.36
N ASN A 125 -11.19 -3.71 -26.94
CA ASN A 125 -10.47 -2.46 -27.11
C ASN A 125 -10.76 -1.53 -25.92
N VAL A 126 -9.74 -0.81 -25.47
CA VAL A 126 -9.88 0.31 -24.55
C VAL A 126 -9.32 1.55 -25.22
N ARG A 127 -10.14 2.59 -25.34
CA ARG A 127 -9.72 3.90 -25.79
C ARG A 127 -9.83 4.91 -24.66
N ILE A 128 -8.78 5.68 -24.46
CA ILE A 128 -8.69 6.73 -23.45
C ILE A 128 -8.29 8.01 -24.17
N THR A 129 -9.16 9.00 -24.16
CA THR A 129 -8.86 10.33 -24.69
C THR A 129 -8.90 11.35 -23.57
N GLY A 130 -8.23 12.48 -23.75
CA GLY A 130 -8.34 13.56 -22.77
C GLY A 130 -7.60 14.83 -23.13
N ASP A 131 -7.87 15.85 -22.33
CA ASP A 131 -7.30 17.18 -22.40
C ASP A 131 -6.88 17.63 -21.00
N TYR A 132 -5.72 18.28 -20.94
CA TYR A 132 -5.18 18.90 -19.74
C TYR A 132 -5.08 20.40 -19.97
N GLN A 133 -5.43 21.15 -18.94
CA GLN A 133 -5.31 22.58 -18.87
C GLN A 133 -4.65 22.98 -17.55
N GLY A 134 -3.49 23.62 -17.66
CA GLY A 134 -2.77 24.19 -16.51
C GLY A 134 -3.20 25.62 -16.16
N PRO A 135 -2.81 26.10 -14.98
CA PRO A 135 -3.17 27.41 -14.45
C PRO A 135 -2.36 28.57 -15.06
N GLY A 136 -2.79 29.80 -14.76
CA GLY A 136 -1.99 31.01 -14.94
C GLY A 136 -1.86 31.59 -16.37
N PRO A 137 -1.01 32.62 -16.55
CA PRO A 137 -0.94 33.43 -17.78
C PRO A 137 -0.35 32.68 -18.98
N LEU A 138 0.36 31.57 -18.76
CA LEU A 138 0.91 30.68 -19.80
C LEU A 138 -0.01 29.49 -20.13
N ARG A 139 -1.31 29.56 -19.80
CA ARG A 139 -2.31 28.51 -20.06
C ARG A 139 -2.38 28.01 -21.51
N ARG A 140 -1.92 28.79 -22.49
CA ARG A 140 -1.82 28.33 -23.90
C ARG A 140 -0.71 27.31 -24.12
N LEU A 141 0.38 27.39 -23.35
CA LEU A 141 1.52 26.47 -23.41
C LEU A 141 1.34 25.27 -22.49
N GLN A 142 0.58 25.41 -21.40
CA GLN A 142 0.26 24.35 -20.46
C GLN A 142 -1.02 23.60 -20.85
N ARG A 143 -1.07 23.13 -22.12
CA ARG A 143 -2.16 22.28 -22.60
C ARG A 143 -1.59 20.99 -23.14
N ALA A 144 -2.25 19.89 -22.89
CA ALA A 144 -1.89 18.62 -23.49
C ALA A 144 -3.15 17.87 -23.86
N LYS A 145 -3.18 17.29 -25.06
CA LYS A 145 -4.22 16.35 -25.46
C LYS A 145 -3.62 14.97 -25.60
N TRP A 146 -4.29 13.95 -25.12
CA TRP A 146 -3.89 12.57 -25.37
C TRP A 146 -5.00 11.74 -25.99
N ASP A 147 -4.56 10.74 -26.74
CA ASP A 147 -5.39 9.68 -27.30
C ASP A 147 -4.59 8.39 -27.18
N ALA A 148 -5.09 7.44 -26.41
CA ALA A 148 -4.52 6.13 -26.21
C ALA A 148 -5.54 5.07 -26.59
N GLU A 149 -5.08 4.04 -27.28
CA GLU A 149 -5.88 2.91 -27.72
C GLU A 149 -5.12 1.63 -27.40
N VAL A 150 -5.79 0.68 -26.76
CA VAL A 150 -5.28 -0.64 -26.41
C VAL A 150 -6.17 -1.69 -27.06
N ARG A 151 -5.66 -2.39 -28.06
CA ARG A 151 -6.33 -3.50 -28.76
C ARG A 151 -5.97 -4.80 -28.07
N VAL A 152 -6.78 -5.12 -27.07
CA VAL A 152 -6.60 -6.25 -26.16
C VAL A 152 -6.67 -7.57 -26.93
N ALA A 153 -7.68 -7.76 -27.80
CA ALA A 153 -7.83 -9.01 -28.57
C ALA A 153 -6.62 -9.34 -29.47
N ASP A 154 -5.99 -8.30 -30.05
CA ASP A 154 -4.82 -8.45 -30.91
C ASP A 154 -3.57 -8.89 -30.14
N TRP A 155 -3.56 -8.73 -28.81
CA TRP A 155 -2.43 -9.10 -27.96
C TRP A 155 -2.24 -10.62 -27.86
N TRP A 156 -3.32 -11.42 -27.93
CA TRP A 156 -3.28 -12.89 -27.85
C TRP A 156 -3.46 -13.62 -29.17
N GLY A 157 -3.77 -12.93 -30.27
CA GLY A 157 -3.93 -13.52 -31.60
C GLY A 157 -2.79 -14.47 -32.02
N ARG A 158 -3.13 -15.59 -32.66
CA ARG A 158 -2.15 -16.61 -33.11
C ARG A 158 -1.40 -16.19 -34.39
N ALA A 159 -1.99 -15.30 -35.19
CA ALA A 159 -1.40 -14.88 -36.46
C ALA A 159 -0.15 -14.00 -36.23
N PRO A 160 0.93 -14.21 -36.98
CA PRO A 160 2.06 -13.29 -36.96
C PRO A 160 1.57 -11.90 -37.38
N VAL A 161 1.86 -10.90 -36.55
CA VAL A 161 1.56 -9.50 -36.82
C VAL A 161 2.27 -9.13 -38.13
N ALA A 162 1.50 -8.85 -39.18
CA ALA A 162 2.06 -8.41 -40.47
C ALA A 162 2.94 -7.17 -40.25
N ARG A 163 3.96 -6.94 -41.10
CA ARG A 163 4.87 -5.78 -40.98
C ARG A 163 4.16 -4.41 -40.95
N GLN A 164 2.89 -4.36 -41.38
CA GLN A 164 2.02 -3.17 -41.39
C GLN A 164 0.80 -3.27 -40.47
N ALA A 165 0.68 -4.33 -39.65
CA ALA A 165 -0.45 -4.44 -38.75
C ALA A 165 -0.42 -3.34 -37.68
N ALA A 166 -1.62 -2.92 -37.29
CA ALA A 166 -1.80 -1.86 -36.31
C ALA A 166 -1.13 -2.22 -34.97
N PRO A 167 -0.59 -1.22 -34.24
CA PRO A 167 -0.02 -1.45 -32.93
C PRO A 167 -1.10 -1.90 -31.94
N GLN A 168 -0.76 -2.86 -31.07
CA GLN A 168 -1.68 -3.33 -30.02
C GLN A 168 -1.86 -2.30 -28.92
N LEU A 169 -0.86 -1.46 -28.68
CA LEU A 169 -1.02 -0.25 -27.87
C LEU A 169 -0.49 0.93 -28.68
N SER A 170 -1.31 1.96 -28.82
CA SER A 170 -0.86 3.24 -29.32
C SER A 170 -1.26 4.34 -28.35
N ALA A 171 -0.36 5.25 -28.07
CA ALA A 171 -0.65 6.46 -27.32
C ALA A 171 -0.04 7.64 -28.04
N ARG A 172 -0.79 8.74 -28.09
CA ARG A 172 -0.34 9.98 -28.71
C ARG A 172 -0.61 11.11 -27.75
N LEU A 173 0.43 11.86 -27.41
CA LEU A 173 0.37 13.07 -26.62
C LEU A 173 0.70 14.27 -27.50
N ARG A 174 -0.25 15.18 -27.65
CA ARG A 174 -0.10 16.44 -28.37
C ARG A 174 0.05 17.56 -27.36
N HIS A 175 1.24 18.11 -27.29
CA HIS A 175 1.57 19.33 -26.57
C HIS A 175 1.80 20.48 -27.57
N PRO A 176 1.61 21.76 -27.21
CA PRO A 176 1.96 22.91 -28.04
C PRO A 176 3.39 22.85 -28.58
N LEU A 177 4.32 22.32 -27.77
CA LEU A 177 5.75 22.23 -28.12
C LEU A 177 6.12 20.95 -28.87
N ALA A 178 5.41 19.84 -28.63
CA ALA A 178 5.81 18.53 -29.13
C ALA A 178 4.61 17.59 -29.37
N ASP A 179 4.77 16.70 -30.35
CA ASP A 179 3.92 15.54 -30.58
C ASP A 179 4.74 14.30 -30.19
N VAL A 180 4.25 13.54 -29.21
CA VAL A 180 4.86 12.30 -28.75
C VAL A 180 3.93 11.16 -29.09
N THR A 181 4.50 10.11 -29.68
CA THR A 181 3.79 8.89 -30.07
C THR A 181 4.50 7.71 -29.45
N VAL A 182 3.75 6.86 -28.75
CA VAL A 182 4.21 5.58 -28.23
C VAL A 182 3.43 4.50 -28.98
N ARG A 183 4.14 3.50 -29.48
CA ARG A 183 3.56 2.34 -30.13
C ARG A 183 4.21 1.09 -29.58
N VAL A 184 3.39 0.17 -29.09
CA VAL A 184 3.82 -1.15 -28.67
C VAL A 184 3.31 -2.14 -29.70
N THR A 185 4.23 -2.86 -30.31
CA THR A 185 3.92 -3.95 -31.24
C THR A 185 4.39 -5.28 -30.69
N ARG A 186 3.51 -6.27 -30.73
CA ARG A 186 3.87 -7.65 -30.45
C ARG A 186 4.78 -8.18 -31.56
N GLY A 187 5.91 -8.76 -31.17
CA GLY A 187 6.85 -9.44 -32.05
C GLY A 187 6.65 -10.96 -32.07
N LYS A 188 7.55 -11.66 -32.77
CA LYS A 188 7.58 -13.13 -32.83
C LYS A 188 7.82 -13.74 -31.43
N ALA A 189 7.50 -15.03 -31.28
CA ALA A 189 7.84 -15.79 -30.08
C ALA A 189 9.32 -15.55 -29.72
N GLY A 190 9.58 -15.28 -28.43
CA GLY A 190 10.93 -15.05 -27.93
C GLY A 190 11.77 -16.33 -28.00
N ARG A 191 13.09 -16.20 -27.90
CA ARG A 191 14.01 -17.36 -27.89
C ARG A 191 13.82 -18.26 -26.65
N ARG A 192 13.22 -17.74 -25.57
CA ARG A 192 12.92 -18.48 -24.33
C ARG A 192 11.45 -18.91 -24.32
N ARG A 193 11.20 -20.18 -23.94
CA ARG A 193 9.86 -20.78 -23.82
C ARG A 193 8.95 -19.88 -22.95
N GLY A 194 7.76 -19.53 -23.45
CA GLY A 194 6.77 -18.71 -22.74
C GLY A 194 6.96 -17.18 -22.78
N ARG A 195 8.09 -16.67 -23.29
CA ARG A 195 8.32 -15.22 -23.44
C ARG A 195 8.04 -14.74 -24.86
N ARG A 196 7.50 -13.54 -24.98
CA ARG A 196 7.20 -12.88 -26.26
C ARG A 196 8.06 -11.64 -26.41
N LYS A 197 8.62 -11.46 -27.60
CA LYS A 197 9.33 -10.23 -27.93
C LYS A 197 8.30 -9.12 -28.12
N THR A 198 8.44 -8.02 -27.43
CA THR A 198 7.59 -6.83 -27.56
C THR A 198 8.44 -5.65 -27.97
N THR A 199 8.05 -4.95 -29.03
CA THR A 199 8.78 -3.79 -29.54
C THR A 199 8.05 -2.52 -29.14
N ILE A 200 8.73 -1.67 -28.38
CA ILE A 200 8.24 -0.37 -27.94
C ILE A 200 8.94 0.68 -28.78
N THR A 201 8.17 1.46 -29.54
CA THR A 201 8.66 2.60 -30.33
C THR A 201 8.12 3.89 -29.74
N VAL A 202 9.01 4.80 -29.38
CA VAL A 202 8.69 6.16 -28.93
C VAL A 202 9.19 7.15 -29.98
N GLY A 203 8.30 7.96 -30.54
CA GLY A 203 8.60 9.01 -31.49
C GLY A 203 8.23 10.38 -30.94
N ALA A 204 9.14 11.34 -31.00
CA ALA A 204 8.90 12.73 -30.59
C ALA A 204 9.21 13.70 -31.74
N ARG A 205 8.32 14.66 -31.98
CA ARG A 205 8.46 15.69 -33.01
C ARG A 205 8.04 17.06 -32.48
N GLY A 206 8.88 18.08 -32.64
CA GLY A 206 8.50 19.47 -32.36
C GLY A 206 7.41 19.99 -33.30
N ARG A 207 6.52 20.87 -32.79
CA ARG A 207 5.44 21.51 -33.56
C ARG A 207 5.68 23.02 -33.69
N GLY A 208 5.20 23.64 -34.77
CA GLY A 208 5.20 25.09 -34.95
C GLY A 208 6.58 25.77 -35.07
N PRO A 209 6.67 27.10 -34.82
CA PRO A 209 7.91 27.87 -34.93
C PRO A 209 8.95 27.51 -33.85
N VAL A 210 8.54 26.80 -32.79
CA VAL A 210 9.43 26.25 -31.74
C VAL A 210 10.14 24.95 -32.16
N ARG A 211 9.93 24.48 -33.39
CA ARG A 211 10.66 23.33 -33.96
C ARG A 211 12.19 23.37 -33.80
N PRO A 212 12.88 24.50 -34.07
CA PRO A 212 14.34 24.56 -33.94
C PRO A 212 14.77 24.36 -32.49
N VAL A 213 14.07 24.99 -31.55
CA VAL A 213 14.34 24.90 -30.11
C VAL A 213 14.03 23.50 -29.56
N ALA A 214 12.88 22.93 -29.92
CA ALA A 214 12.53 21.56 -29.54
C ALA A 214 13.48 20.53 -30.18
N ALA A 215 13.94 20.77 -31.40
CA ALA A 215 14.95 19.93 -32.05
C ALA A 215 16.30 20.00 -31.32
N ALA A 216 16.74 21.20 -30.93
CA ALA A 216 17.95 21.40 -30.13
C ALA A 216 17.82 20.72 -28.76
N GLY A 217 16.74 20.96 -28.02
CA GLY A 217 16.49 20.32 -26.73
C GLY A 217 16.44 18.79 -26.82
N LEU A 218 15.81 18.24 -27.86
CA LEU A 218 15.82 16.79 -28.12
C LEU A 218 17.19 16.26 -28.56
N LEU A 219 18.05 17.08 -29.15
CA LEU A 219 19.43 16.74 -29.53
C LEU A 219 20.34 16.70 -28.30
N PHE A 220 20.34 17.76 -27.50
CA PHE A 220 21.16 17.87 -26.27
C PHE A 220 20.67 16.95 -25.16
N GLY A 221 19.35 16.77 -25.01
CA GLY A 221 18.74 15.86 -24.03
C GLY A 221 18.65 14.40 -24.50
N ARG A 222 19.02 14.09 -25.75
CA ARG A 222 18.78 12.77 -26.37
C ARG A 222 19.31 11.61 -25.54
N HIS A 223 20.55 11.74 -25.06
CA HIS A 223 21.22 10.68 -24.32
C HIS A 223 20.57 10.46 -22.95
N ARG A 224 20.26 11.54 -22.21
CA ARG A 224 19.56 11.48 -20.92
C ARG A 224 18.17 10.89 -21.05
N ILE A 225 17.37 11.37 -22.01
CA ILE A 225 16.01 10.86 -22.28
C ILE A 225 16.06 9.38 -22.67
N ARG A 226 17.02 8.99 -23.54
CA ARG A 226 17.19 7.60 -23.95
C ARG A 226 17.56 6.71 -22.78
N ARG A 227 18.49 7.15 -21.92
CA ARG A 227 18.92 6.41 -20.73
C ARG A 227 17.75 6.24 -19.76
N ALA A 228 17.07 7.32 -19.40
CA ALA A 228 15.91 7.28 -18.52
C ALA A 228 14.78 6.38 -19.05
N LEU A 229 14.46 6.48 -20.35
CA LEU A 229 13.47 5.59 -20.98
C LEU A 229 13.92 4.13 -20.98
N THR A 230 15.21 3.86 -21.21
CA THR A 230 15.73 2.49 -21.22
C THR A 230 15.71 1.89 -19.82
N GLU A 231 16.13 2.64 -18.81
CA GLU A 231 16.10 2.22 -17.40
C GLU A 231 14.66 2.00 -16.92
N ALA A 232 13.74 2.92 -17.23
CA ALA A 232 12.33 2.78 -16.86
C ALA A 232 11.67 1.57 -17.54
N LEU A 233 11.91 1.36 -18.84
CA LEU A 233 11.36 0.21 -19.56
C LEU A 233 11.98 -1.12 -19.10
N ALA A 234 13.27 -1.15 -18.77
CA ALA A 234 13.92 -2.33 -18.22
C ALA A 234 13.37 -2.68 -16.83
N LYS A 235 13.13 -1.68 -15.97
CA LYS A 235 12.50 -1.86 -14.66
C LYS A 235 11.06 -2.39 -14.81
N ALA A 236 10.29 -1.83 -15.75
CA ALA A 236 8.94 -2.29 -16.04
C ALA A 236 8.92 -3.72 -16.61
N GLU A 237 9.86 -4.08 -17.49
CA GLU A 237 10.03 -5.45 -17.99
C GLU A 237 10.37 -6.43 -16.86
N ALA A 238 11.29 -6.08 -15.98
CA ALA A 238 11.67 -6.92 -14.84
C ALA A 238 10.46 -7.14 -13.91
N ALA A 239 9.78 -6.06 -13.52
CA ALA A 239 8.59 -6.12 -12.67
C ALA A 239 7.47 -6.98 -13.29
N TRP A 240 7.21 -6.82 -14.60
CA TRP A 240 6.22 -7.63 -15.31
C TRP A 240 6.59 -9.12 -15.29
N ASN A 241 7.85 -9.44 -15.62
CA ASN A 241 8.32 -10.82 -15.72
C ASN A 241 8.41 -11.53 -14.37
N GLU A 242 8.56 -10.77 -13.28
CA GLU A 242 8.53 -11.26 -11.91
C GLU A 242 7.10 -11.50 -11.44
N ALA A 243 6.19 -10.55 -11.68
CA ALA A 243 4.81 -10.63 -11.19
C ALA A 243 3.95 -11.66 -11.95
N VAL A 244 3.98 -11.65 -13.29
CA VAL A 244 3.01 -12.39 -14.12
C VAL A 244 3.04 -13.93 -13.95
N PRO A 245 4.21 -14.60 -13.79
CA PRO A 245 4.22 -16.03 -13.52
C PRO A 245 3.46 -16.41 -12.24
N GLY A 246 3.68 -15.67 -11.15
CA GLY A 246 3.00 -15.94 -9.88
C GLY A 246 1.51 -15.59 -9.90
N VAL A 247 1.08 -14.72 -10.81
CA VAL A 247 -0.34 -14.39 -11.08
C VAL A 247 -1.03 -15.55 -11.83
N ALA A 248 -0.33 -16.17 -12.78
CA ALA A 248 -0.87 -17.23 -13.64
C ALA A 248 -1.12 -18.57 -12.92
N GLU A 249 -0.48 -18.78 -11.77
CA GLU A 249 -0.58 -20.02 -10.98
C GLU A 249 -1.69 -19.96 -9.90
N ARG A 250 -2.35 -18.81 -9.72
CA ARG A 250 -3.33 -18.59 -8.64
C ARG A 250 -4.74 -18.42 -9.18
N GLU A 251 -5.71 -18.99 -8.47
CA GLU A 251 -7.12 -18.77 -8.73
C GLU A 251 -7.58 -17.42 -8.15
N LEU A 252 -8.46 -16.72 -8.87
CA LEU A 252 -9.06 -15.46 -8.42
C LEU A 252 -10.00 -15.72 -7.23
N GLY A 253 -9.59 -15.27 -6.04
CA GLY A 253 -10.44 -15.29 -4.83
C GLY A 253 -9.94 -16.17 -3.70
N ASP A 254 -8.77 -16.80 -3.86
CA ASP A 254 -8.09 -17.54 -2.81
C ASP A 254 -7.42 -16.62 -1.79
N ARG A 255 -7.40 -17.07 -0.54
CA ARG A 255 -6.61 -16.49 0.54
C ARG A 255 -5.13 -16.60 0.20
N LEU A 256 -4.41 -15.48 0.20
CA LEU A 256 -2.95 -15.51 0.10
C LEU A 256 -2.37 -15.90 1.46
N VAL A 257 -1.61 -16.99 1.50
CA VAL A 257 -0.83 -17.37 2.68
C VAL A 257 0.64 -17.31 2.34
N LEU A 258 1.34 -16.32 2.89
CA LEU A 258 2.79 -16.21 2.85
C LEU A 258 3.38 -16.92 4.06
N ARG A 259 4.44 -17.69 3.83
CA ARG A 259 5.16 -18.40 4.89
C ARG A 259 6.65 -18.11 4.75
N HIS A 260 7.30 -17.78 5.85
CA HIS A 260 8.74 -17.62 5.90
C HIS A 260 9.29 -18.23 7.18
N GLN A 261 10.51 -18.76 7.10
CA GLN A 261 11.20 -19.40 8.22
C GLN A 261 12.51 -18.68 8.47
N VAL A 262 12.74 -18.31 9.72
CA VAL A 262 14.00 -17.68 10.16
C VAL A 262 14.61 -18.43 11.32
N LYS A 263 15.92 -18.31 11.47
CA LYS A 263 16.64 -18.81 12.64
C LYS A 263 16.80 -17.66 13.63
N ALA A 264 16.28 -17.86 14.82
CA ALA A 264 16.41 -16.93 15.93
C ALA A 264 17.15 -17.59 17.10
N GLU A 265 17.86 -16.79 17.87
CA GLU A 265 18.46 -17.23 19.12
C GLU A 265 17.36 -17.52 20.15
N ALA A 266 17.53 -18.65 20.84
CA ALA A 266 16.58 -19.10 21.83
C ALA A 266 16.77 -18.33 23.14
N VAL A 267 15.68 -17.80 23.67
CA VAL A 267 15.67 -17.08 24.93
C VAL A 267 15.06 -17.95 26.01
N SER A 268 15.72 -18.04 27.16
CA SER A 268 15.18 -18.73 28.32
C SER A 268 14.06 -17.91 28.96
N ARG A 269 13.11 -18.59 29.60
CA ARG A 269 12.06 -17.93 30.39
C ARG A 269 12.62 -16.94 31.42
N GLY A 270 13.73 -17.30 32.07
CA GLY A 270 14.39 -16.45 33.05
C GLY A 270 15.02 -15.19 32.46
N TRP A 271 15.56 -15.26 31.23
CA TRP A 271 16.04 -14.06 30.53
C TRP A 271 14.87 -13.13 30.20
N ALA A 272 13.77 -13.67 29.65
CA ALA A 272 12.60 -12.87 29.30
C ALA A 272 11.95 -12.21 30.53
N GLY A 273 11.81 -12.94 31.64
CA GLY A 273 11.30 -12.38 32.89
C GLY A 273 12.17 -11.25 33.44
N ARG A 274 13.51 -11.38 33.38
CA ARG A 274 14.43 -10.30 33.79
C ARG A 274 14.33 -9.09 32.89
N TYR A 275 14.32 -9.28 31.57
CA TYR A 275 14.17 -8.19 30.61
C TYR A 275 12.88 -7.40 30.84
N VAL A 276 11.73 -8.09 31.00
CA VAL A 276 10.44 -7.44 31.22
C VAL A 276 10.40 -6.72 32.57
N ALA A 277 11.00 -7.30 33.63
CA ALA A 277 11.15 -6.64 34.92
C ALA A 277 12.02 -5.39 34.87
N ALA A 278 13.18 -5.47 34.23
CA ALA A 278 14.07 -4.33 34.05
C ALA A 278 13.40 -3.23 33.21
N LEU A 279 12.63 -3.59 32.17
CA LEU A 279 11.89 -2.63 31.35
C LEU A 279 10.82 -1.89 32.17
N HIS A 280 10.04 -2.64 32.96
CA HIS A 280 9.01 -2.08 33.82
C HIS A 280 9.60 -1.16 34.91
N GLU A 281 10.71 -1.57 35.53
CA GLU A 281 11.44 -0.76 36.50
C GLU A 281 12.02 0.51 35.87
N ALA A 282 12.65 0.39 34.69
CA ALA A 282 13.20 1.53 33.97
C ALA A 282 12.13 2.56 33.58
N ILE A 283 10.95 2.11 33.15
CA ILE A 283 9.81 2.99 32.88
C ILE A 283 9.32 3.65 34.18
N GLY A 284 9.18 2.89 35.27
CA GLY A 284 8.78 3.43 36.58
C GLY A 284 9.78 4.42 37.19
N ALA A 285 11.06 4.31 36.84
CA ALA A 285 12.13 5.19 37.29
C ALA A 285 12.27 6.50 36.49
N LEU A 286 11.52 6.64 35.38
CA LEU A 286 11.51 7.89 34.62
C LEU A 286 11.07 9.07 35.50
N ARG A 287 11.74 10.21 35.32
CA ARG A 287 11.49 11.40 36.14
C ARG A 287 10.70 12.44 35.37
N PHE A 288 9.77 13.08 36.06
CA PHE A 288 8.97 14.17 35.54
C PHE A 288 9.19 15.42 36.40
N GLU A 289 9.58 16.53 35.77
CA GLU A 289 9.71 17.84 36.41
C GLU A 289 8.70 18.79 35.78
N ASP A 290 7.90 19.49 36.60
CA ASP A 290 6.77 20.31 36.14
C ASP A 290 5.85 19.57 35.15
N GLY A 291 5.69 18.26 35.37
CA GLY A 291 4.88 17.38 34.52
C GLY A 291 5.55 16.99 33.20
N ARG A 292 6.77 17.41 32.89
CA ARG A 292 7.50 17.06 31.66
C ARG A 292 8.54 15.98 31.93
N LEU A 293 8.65 14.99 31.04
CA LEU A 293 9.67 13.96 31.14
C LEU A 293 11.08 14.57 31.03
N VAL A 294 11.93 14.26 32.01
CA VAL A 294 13.34 14.67 32.05
C VAL A 294 14.21 13.43 31.91
N VAL A 295 15.10 13.45 30.92
CA VAL A 295 16.08 12.38 30.66
C VAL A 295 17.47 12.94 30.91
N GLU A 296 18.25 12.30 31.77
CA GLU A 296 19.61 12.75 32.07
C GLU A 296 20.50 12.65 30.81
N GLY A 297 21.02 13.78 30.34
CA GLY A 297 22.01 13.84 29.26
C GLY A 297 21.46 13.78 27.82
N ALA A 298 20.14 13.81 27.62
CA ALA A 298 19.53 13.88 26.29
C ALA A 298 18.18 14.61 26.30
N GLU A 299 17.87 15.37 25.25
CA GLU A 299 16.49 15.79 25.00
C GLU A 299 15.75 14.63 24.31
N PRO A 300 14.60 14.17 24.85
CA PRO A 300 13.80 13.16 24.18
C PRO A 300 13.23 13.72 22.87
N SER A 301 13.10 12.87 21.85
CA SER A 301 12.56 13.29 20.55
C SER A 301 11.05 13.53 20.58
N ALA A 302 10.34 12.97 21.56
CA ALA A 302 8.94 13.24 21.84
C ALA A 302 8.76 14.05 23.13
N ASP A 303 7.85 15.03 23.11
CA ASP A 303 7.45 15.75 24.32
C ASP A 303 6.44 14.92 25.10
N VAL A 304 6.91 14.25 26.16
CA VAL A 304 6.08 13.42 27.04
C VAL A 304 5.73 14.22 28.29
N ARG A 305 4.43 14.42 28.54
CA ARG A 305 3.93 15.15 29.71
C ARG A 305 3.02 14.28 30.54
N LEU A 306 3.28 14.18 31.84
CA LEU A 306 2.34 13.69 32.83
C LEU A 306 1.31 14.80 33.10
N VAL A 307 0.08 14.60 32.64
CA VAL A 307 -1.00 15.59 32.72
C VAL A 307 -1.90 15.38 33.93
N GLU A 308 -1.97 14.15 34.45
CA GLU A 308 -2.81 13.79 35.60
C GLU A 308 -2.25 12.55 36.32
N GLY A 309 -2.46 12.46 37.63
CA GLY A 309 -2.06 11.32 38.45
C GLY A 309 -0.57 11.30 38.81
N GLU A 310 -0.15 10.21 39.46
CA GLU A 310 1.24 9.95 39.81
C GLU A 310 1.91 9.07 38.76
N HIS A 311 3.19 9.30 38.46
CA HIS A 311 3.89 8.55 37.42
C HIS A 311 3.87 7.05 37.71
N ALA A 312 3.49 6.26 36.69
CA ALA A 312 3.42 4.81 36.72
C ALA A 312 2.44 4.24 37.77
N GLU A 313 1.43 5.02 38.17
CA GLU A 313 0.36 4.56 39.04
C GLU A 313 -0.98 4.45 38.30
N PRO A 314 -1.91 3.58 38.75
CA PRO A 314 -3.26 3.54 38.19
C PRO A 314 -3.93 4.92 38.23
N GLY A 315 -4.42 5.37 37.06
CA GLY A 315 -5.00 6.70 36.90
C GLY A 315 -4.03 7.75 36.34
N ALA A 316 -2.74 7.45 36.24
CA ALA A 316 -1.79 8.33 35.55
C ALA A 316 -2.20 8.56 34.09
N ARG A 317 -2.12 9.81 33.63
CA ARG A 317 -2.36 10.18 32.23
C ARG A 317 -1.20 10.95 31.67
N TYR A 318 -0.79 10.58 30.47
CA TYR A 318 0.28 11.20 29.74
C TYR A 318 -0.24 11.76 28.42
N SER A 319 0.31 12.89 28.00
CA SER A 319 0.21 13.41 26.65
C SER A 319 1.57 13.25 25.99
N ILE A 320 1.62 12.55 24.86
CA ILE A 320 2.83 12.35 24.07
C ILE A 320 2.65 13.10 22.76
N THR A 321 3.47 14.12 22.54
CA THR A 321 3.51 14.87 21.29
C THR A 321 4.78 14.49 20.54
N SER A 322 4.63 13.82 19.40
CA SER A 322 5.72 13.40 18.53
C SER A 322 5.42 13.79 17.08
N GLY A 323 6.18 14.72 16.52
CA GLY A 323 6.05 15.10 15.11
C GLY A 323 4.66 15.65 14.71
N GLU A 324 4.20 15.29 13.50
CA GLU A 324 2.95 15.79 12.88
C GLU A 324 1.69 14.96 13.22
N ASP A 325 1.83 13.84 13.95
CA ASP A 325 0.75 12.86 14.17
C ASP A 325 -0.23 13.19 15.32
N GLY A 326 -0.08 14.39 15.89
CA GLY A 326 -0.93 14.90 16.96
C GLY A 326 -0.65 14.29 18.33
N ASP A 327 -1.37 14.77 19.34
CA ASP A 327 -1.17 14.34 20.73
C ASP A 327 -1.78 12.95 20.96
N ILE A 328 -0.97 12.02 21.46
CA ILE A 328 -1.43 10.71 21.93
C ILE A 328 -1.62 10.78 23.44
N ALA A 329 -2.85 10.59 23.90
CA ALA A 329 -3.16 10.40 25.30
C ALA A 329 -2.89 8.95 25.69
N VAL A 330 -2.10 8.72 26.74
CA VAL A 330 -1.86 7.39 27.33
C VAL A 330 -2.36 7.41 28.77
N SER A 331 -3.08 6.38 29.19
CA SER A 331 -3.60 6.23 30.55
C SER A 331 -3.18 4.90 31.15
N VAL A 332 -2.62 4.94 32.35
CA VAL A 332 -2.28 3.72 33.10
C VAL A 332 -3.54 3.22 33.79
N VAL A 333 -3.99 2.03 33.38
CA VAL A 333 -5.18 1.37 33.96
C VAL A 333 -4.76 0.52 35.16
N SER A 334 -3.63 -0.17 35.05
CA SER A 334 -3.01 -0.92 36.14
C SER A 334 -1.50 -0.99 35.95
N TRP A 335 -0.76 -1.03 37.05
CA TRP A 335 0.70 -1.11 37.06
C TRP A 335 1.13 -2.00 38.22
N ASP A 336 1.05 -3.31 38.04
CA ASP A 336 1.31 -4.30 39.08
C ASP A 336 2.37 -5.31 38.60
N PRO A 337 3.56 -5.36 39.24
CA PRO A 337 4.64 -6.25 38.82
C PRO A 337 4.28 -7.75 38.97
N ASP A 338 3.37 -8.08 39.90
CA ASP A 338 2.95 -9.45 40.16
C ASP A 338 1.57 -9.77 39.54
N GLY A 339 0.80 -8.74 39.18
CA GLY A 339 -0.54 -8.81 38.58
C GLY A 339 -0.60 -8.39 37.11
N TRP A 340 -1.50 -7.46 36.78
CA TRP A 340 -1.66 -6.93 35.42
C TRP A 340 -1.02 -5.55 35.32
N SER A 341 -0.22 -5.33 34.28
CA SER A 341 0.15 -3.98 33.83
C SER A 341 -0.59 -3.69 32.53
N ARG A 342 -1.46 -2.68 32.56
CA ARG A 342 -2.33 -2.31 31.43
C ARG A 342 -2.30 -0.82 31.20
N VAL A 343 -2.12 -0.46 29.94
CA VAL A 343 -2.22 0.92 29.46
C VAL A 343 -3.31 1.02 28.39
N ALA A 344 -4.05 2.11 28.40
CA ALA A 344 -4.92 2.53 27.31
C ALA A 344 -4.27 3.71 26.60
N PHE A 345 -4.46 3.83 25.30
CA PHE A 345 -3.90 4.94 24.51
C PHE A 345 -4.88 5.37 23.42
N GLY A 346 -4.81 6.64 23.01
CA GLY A 346 -5.63 7.14 21.91
C GLY A 346 -5.45 8.63 21.63
N ASN A 347 -5.96 9.06 20.49
CA ASN A 347 -5.91 10.46 20.03
C ASN A 347 -7.28 10.93 19.50
N GLY A 348 -8.37 10.30 19.96
CA GLY A 348 -9.74 10.56 19.53
C GLY A 348 -10.11 9.97 18.16
N ALA A 349 -9.15 9.79 17.25
CA ALA A 349 -9.33 9.07 15.99
C ALA A 349 -9.00 7.57 16.13
N ASN A 350 -8.02 7.28 16.98
CA ASN A 350 -7.53 5.95 17.30
C ASN A 350 -7.64 5.71 18.80
N GLU A 351 -8.04 4.51 19.19
CA GLU A 351 -8.14 4.05 20.57
C GLU A 351 -7.57 2.65 20.66
N GLY A 352 -6.83 2.35 21.73
CA GLY A 352 -6.26 1.05 21.94
C GLY A 352 -5.84 0.82 23.37
N TRP A 353 -5.40 -0.40 23.62
CA TRP A 353 -4.84 -0.81 24.90
C TRP A 353 -3.81 -1.91 24.68
N ALA A 354 -2.88 -2.00 25.62
CA ALA A 354 -1.93 -3.09 25.74
C ALA A 354 -1.92 -3.56 27.21
N GLU A 355 -1.86 -4.86 27.41
CA GLU A 355 -1.79 -5.45 28.74
C GLU A 355 -0.78 -6.61 28.78
N LEU A 356 -0.12 -6.73 29.92
CA LEU A 356 0.85 -7.75 30.25
C LEU A 356 0.44 -8.40 31.57
N ARG A 357 0.44 -9.74 31.60
CA ARG A 357 0.21 -10.51 32.82
C ARG A 357 1.53 -10.93 33.47
N SER A 358 1.77 -10.39 34.65
CA SER A 358 2.96 -10.50 35.49
C SER A 358 4.22 -10.04 34.78
N VAL A 359 4.94 -9.12 35.43
CA VAL A 359 6.18 -8.58 34.89
C VAL A 359 7.35 -9.53 35.17
N ARG A 360 7.38 -10.10 36.38
CA ARG A 360 8.45 -11.01 36.82
C ARG A 360 8.35 -12.40 36.20
N ASN A 361 7.13 -12.79 35.82
CA ASN A 361 6.86 -14.07 35.19
C ASN A 361 5.86 -13.90 34.03
N PRO A 362 6.29 -13.28 32.91
CA PRO A 362 5.40 -12.88 31.85
C PRO A 362 4.78 -14.11 31.19
N THR A 363 3.46 -14.18 31.25
CA THR A 363 2.68 -15.33 30.76
C THR A 363 1.84 -14.99 29.54
N LEU A 364 1.27 -13.79 29.50
CA LEU A 364 0.37 -13.36 28.44
C LEU A 364 0.59 -11.87 28.13
N VAL A 365 0.70 -11.56 26.85
CA VAL A 365 0.67 -10.20 26.32
C VAL A 365 -0.52 -10.08 25.38
N ARG A 366 -1.30 -9.01 25.51
CA ARG A 366 -2.37 -8.70 24.57
C ARG A 366 -2.36 -7.23 24.23
N ALA A 367 -2.71 -6.92 23.00
CA ALA A 367 -2.97 -5.57 22.57
C ALA A 367 -4.15 -5.57 21.62
N ALA A 368 -4.98 -4.54 21.70
CA ALA A 368 -5.99 -4.28 20.71
C ALA A 368 -6.03 -2.78 20.43
N ALA A 369 -6.23 -2.43 19.17
CA ALA A 369 -6.41 -1.06 18.77
C ALA A 369 -7.49 -1.01 17.71
N THR A 370 -8.32 0.02 17.79
CA THR A 370 -9.20 0.40 16.71
C THR A 370 -8.82 1.79 16.28
N GLY A 371 -8.49 1.93 15.03
CA GLY A 371 -8.02 3.20 14.52
C GLY A 371 -8.41 3.41 13.08
N ARG A 372 -8.23 4.65 12.65
CA ARG A 372 -8.11 5.02 11.26
C ARG A 372 -6.65 4.85 10.89
N THR A 373 -6.35 4.02 9.89
CA THR A 373 -4.99 3.92 9.36
C THR A 373 -4.49 5.33 9.03
N PRO A 374 -3.26 5.71 9.44
CA PRO A 374 -2.65 6.95 9.02
C PRO A 374 -2.64 7.06 7.49
N GLY A 375 -2.89 8.27 6.98
CA GLY A 375 -2.84 8.56 5.55
C GLY A 375 -4.17 8.87 4.86
N GLU A 376 -4.05 9.16 3.57
CA GLU A 376 -4.99 9.89 2.71
C GLU A 376 -6.27 9.15 2.33
N TRP A 377 -6.55 8.01 2.95
CA TRP A 377 -7.79 7.27 2.77
C TRP A 377 -8.54 7.08 4.08
N ALA A 378 -8.31 7.95 5.08
CA ALA A 378 -8.89 7.87 6.43
C ALA A 378 -10.41 7.55 6.46
N GLY A 379 -11.17 7.94 5.43
CA GLY A 379 -12.59 7.60 5.24
C GLY A 379 -12.93 6.12 4.97
N ILE A 380 -11.95 5.26 4.70
CA ILE A 380 -12.09 3.81 4.44
C ILE A 380 -11.59 2.95 5.62
N THR A 381 -10.93 3.58 6.60
CA THR A 381 -9.79 2.97 7.30
C THR A 381 -10.04 2.53 8.73
N ARG A 382 -11.29 2.23 9.15
CA ARG A 382 -11.42 1.58 10.47
C ARG A 382 -10.75 0.21 10.37
N VAL A 383 -9.57 0.13 10.97
CA VAL A 383 -8.80 -1.09 11.14
C VAL A 383 -8.94 -1.48 12.59
N GLU A 384 -9.42 -2.69 12.80
CA GLU A 384 -9.43 -3.33 14.10
C GLU A 384 -8.23 -4.27 14.16
N TYR A 385 -7.29 -3.95 15.03
CA TYR A 385 -6.11 -4.73 15.31
C TYR A 385 -6.30 -5.46 16.63
N GLU A 386 -6.00 -6.76 16.65
CA GLU A 386 -5.86 -7.53 17.87
C GLU A 386 -4.60 -8.39 17.76
N ALA A 387 -3.77 -8.38 18.79
CA ALA A 387 -2.63 -9.25 18.94
C ALA A 387 -2.57 -9.87 20.33
N GLY A 388 -2.04 -11.09 20.37
CA GLY A 388 -1.86 -11.87 21.57
C GLY A 388 -0.62 -12.74 21.48
N ALA A 389 0.07 -12.88 22.61
CA ALA A 389 1.21 -13.76 22.79
C ALA A 389 1.03 -14.56 24.08
N ASP A 390 0.88 -15.88 23.94
CA ASP A 390 0.95 -16.82 25.05
C ASP A 390 2.39 -17.29 25.21
N LEU A 391 3.08 -16.73 26.21
CA LEU A 391 4.49 -16.95 26.43
C LEU A 391 4.76 -18.31 27.08
N GLU A 392 3.85 -18.80 27.94
CA GLU A 392 3.92 -20.17 28.46
C GLU A 392 3.96 -21.16 27.31
N ARG A 393 2.99 -21.02 26.40
CA ARG A 393 2.87 -21.86 25.21
C ARG A 393 4.08 -21.71 24.29
N TRP A 394 4.66 -20.51 24.21
CA TRP A 394 5.90 -20.31 23.46
C TRP A 394 7.00 -21.22 24.01
N TRP A 395 7.24 -21.32 25.31
CA TRP A 395 8.30 -22.17 25.87
C TRP A 395 7.94 -23.67 25.98
N GLU A 396 6.67 -24.02 26.16
CA GLU A 396 6.21 -25.41 26.12
C GLU A 396 6.42 -26.04 24.73
N GLY A 397 6.20 -25.25 23.68
CA GLY A 397 6.21 -25.73 22.31
C GLY A 397 4.94 -26.51 21.94
N GLY A 398 4.66 -26.66 20.65
CA GLY A 398 3.44 -27.32 20.18
C GLY A 398 3.05 -26.91 18.77
N ALA A 399 1.91 -27.44 18.30
CA ALA A 399 1.42 -27.20 16.94
C ALA A 399 0.73 -25.84 16.75
N ASP A 400 -0.02 -25.34 17.73
CA ASP A 400 -0.70 -24.05 17.56
C ASP A 400 0.26 -22.88 17.82
N ALA A 401 0.00 -21.77 17.12
CA ALA A 401 0.83 -20.58 17.14
C ALA A 401 0.66 -19.81 18.48
N PRO A 402 1.70 -19.71 19.31
CA PRO A 402 1.67 -18.94 20.56
C PRO A 402 1.56 -17.44 20.34
N PHE A 403 1.93 -16.93 19.17
CA PHE A 403 1.70 -15.53 18.79
C PHE A 403 0.69 -15.46 17.66
N THR A 404 -0.30 -14.61 17.84
CA THR A 404 -1.31 -14.31 16.82
C THR A 404 -1.53 -12.82 16.76
N ALA A 405 -1.58 -12.27 15.55
CA ALA A 405 -2.10 -10.93 15.33
C ALA A 405 -3.11 -10.96 14.19
N SER A 406 -4.11 -10.10 14.23
CA SER A 406 -5.04 -9.93 13.15
C SER A 406 -5.42 -8.47 12.99
N ALA A 407 -5.58 -8.07 11.75
CA ALA A 407 -6.10 -6.76 11.39
C ALA A 407 -7.31 -6.96 10.49
N VAL A 408 -8.45 -6.39 10.86
CA VAL A 408 -9.68 -6.43 10.07
C VAL A 408 -9.90 -5.04 9.49
N HIS A 409 -10.02 -4.98 8.17
CA HIS A 409 -10.33 -3.79 7.41
C HIS A 409 -11.59 -4.04 6.57
N GLY A 410 -12.33 -2.99 6.21
CA GLY A 410 -13.54 -3.12 5.40
C GLY A 410 -13.34 -3.81 4.03
N LEU A 411 -12.11 -3.80 3.51
CA LEU A 411 -11.74 -4.48 2.27
C LEU A 411 -11.26 -5.92 2.48
N GLY A 412 -10.77 -6.27 3.67
CA GLY A 412 -10.05 -7.52 3.88
C GLY A 412 -9.58 -7.75 5.30
N LYS A 413 -9.22 -8.99 5.60
CA LYS A 413 -8.62 -9.42 6.85
C LYS A 413 -7.19 -9.86 6.62
N VAL A 414 -6.32 -9.44 7.53
CA VAL A 414 -4.95 -9.92 7.65
C VAL A 414 -4.84 -10.73 8.95
N ALA A 415 -4.15 -11.87 8.91
CA ALA A 415 -3.84 -12.66 10.09
C ALA A 415 -2.36 -13.08 10.06
N LEU A 416 -1.63 -12.78 11.12
CA LEU A 416 -0.26 -13.18 11.35
C LEU A 416 -0.24 -14.27 12.43
N THR A 417 0.55 -15.31 12.20
CA THR A 417 0.80 -16.36 13.20
C THR A 417 2.30 -16.59 13.29
N VAL A 418 2.82 -16.68 14.52
CA VAL A 418 4.22 -17.01 14.78
C VAL A 418 4.29 -18.19 15.73
N GLY A 419 5.07 -19.19 15.34
CA GLY A 419 5.40 -20.33 16.18
C GLY A 419 6.86 -20.71 16.03
N ARG A 420 7.33 -21.57 16.92
CA ARG A 420 8.73 -22.04 16.89
C ARG A 420 8.82 -23.55 16.85
N VAL A 421 9.92 -24.02 16.28
CA VAL A 421 10.40 -25.40 16.37
C VAL A 421 11.84 -25.36 16.90
N PRO A 422 12.18 -26.17 17.93
CA PRO A 422 13.57 -26.27 18.38
C PRO A 422 14.50 -26.68 17.23
N ALA A 423 15.58 -25.92 17.02
CA ALA A 423 16.53 -26.15 15.91
C ALA A 423 17.88 -26.72 16.39
N GLY A 424 17.99 -27.10 17.67
CA GLY A 424 19.24 -27.51 18.32
C GLY A 424 20.19 -26.34 18.60
N LYS A 425 21.16 -26.54 19.50
CA LYS A 425 22.21 -25.55 19.87
C LYS A 425 21.70 -24.17 20.31
N GLY A 426 20.65 -24.12 21.15
CA GLY A 426 20.13 -22.84 21.67
C GLY A 426 19.55 -21.92 20.59
N ARG A 427 19.05 -22.49 19.48
CA ARG A 427 18.36 -21.74 18.42
C ARG A 427 16.97 -22.30 18.17
N TRP A 428 16.08 -21.43 17.73
CA TRP A 428 14.74 -21.75 17.26
C TRP A 428 14.65 -21.53 15.74
N THR A 429 13.95 -22.43 15.07
CA THR A 429 13.38 -22.13 13.76
C THR A 429 12.02 -21.49 14.01
N VAL A 430 11.89 -20.21 13.71
CA VAL A 430 10.66 -19.46 13.87
C VAL A 430 9.90 -19.47 12.54
N ASN A 431 8.68 -19.99 12.59
CA ASN A 431 7.76 -20.02 11.47
C ASN A 431 6.84 -18.81 11.57
N VAL A 432 6.88 -17.94 10.56
CA VAL A 432 5.98 -16.80 10.45
C VAL A 432 5.07 -17.03 9.25
N ALA A 433 3.76 -16.94 9.48
CA ALA A 433 2.78 -17.04 8.41
C ALA A 433 1.84 -15.83 8.42
N LEU A 434 1.76 -15.15 7.27
CA LEU A 434 0.86 -14.04 7.01
C LEU A 434 -0.23 -14.50 6.05
N ALA A 435 -1.47 -14.27 6.44
CA ALA A 435 -2.64 -14.57 5.65
C ALA A 435 -3.37 -13.29 5.30
N VAL A 436 -3.70 -13.11 4.02
CA VAL A 436 -4.47 -11.97 3.53
C VAL A 436 -5.68 -12.47 2.75
N GLU A 437 -6.84 -11.95 3.09
CA GLU A 437 -8.13 -12.31 2.49
C GLU A 437 -8.98 -11.05 2.30
N GLY A 438 -9.71 -10.94 1.19
CA GLY A 438 -10.65 -9.82 1.00
C GLY A 438 -12.03 -10.14 1.56
N LEU A 439 -12.75 -9.14 2.07
CA LEU A 439 -14.07 -9.27 2.69
C LEU A 439 -15.17 -8.70 1.79
N SER A 440 -16.32 -9.39 1.72
CA SER A 440 -17.50 -8.94 0.97
C SER A 440 -17.17 -8.48 -0.46
N TRP A 441 -17.50 -7.24 -0.83
CA TRP A 441 -17.17 -6.64 -2.13
C TRP A 441 -15.65 -6.50 -2.37
N GLY A 442 -14.87 -6.41 -1.28
CA GLY A 442 -13.41 -6.31 -1.29
C GLY A 442 -12.68 -7.61 -1.71
N ARG A 443 -13.37 -8.76 -1.74
CA ARG A 443 -12.76 -10.06 -2.08
C ARG A 443 -12.03 -10.05 -3.41
N ARG A 444 -12.69 -9.53 -4.45
CA ARG A 444 -12.17 -9.47 -5.82
C ARG A 444 -11.06 -8.42 -6.02
N PRO A 445 -11.20 -7.16 -5.58
CA PRO A 445 -10.13 -6.18 -5.72
C PRO A 445 -8.90 -6.54 -4.87
N VAL A 446 -9.08 -7.10 -3.66
CA VAL A 446 -7.95 -7.62 -2.88
C VAL A 446 -7.29 -8.78 -3.61
N ALA A 447 -8.04 -9.76 -4.13
CA ALA A 447 -7.46 -10.84 -4.91
C ALA A 447 -6.66 -10.31 -6.12
N ILE A 448 -7.17 -9.31 -6.86
CA ILE A 448 -6.46 -8.68 -7.98
C ILE A 448 -5.19 -7.97 -7.49
N ALA A 449 -5.27 -7.19 -6.41
CA ALA A 449 -4.11 -6.53 -5.82
C ALA A 449 -3.04 -7.53 -5.36
N LEU A 450 -3.46 -8.65 -4.75
CA LEU A 450 -2.57 -9.74 -4.33
C LEU A 450 -2.02 -10.55 -5.50
N LEU A 451 -2.77 -10.68 -6.60
CA LEU A 451 -2.25 -11.25 -7.84
C LEU A 451 -1.15 -10.33 -8.38
N LEU A 452 -1.46 -9.07 -8.65
CA LEU A 452 -0.55 -8.11 -9.30
C LEU A 452 0.66 -7.72 -8.41
N GLY A 453 0.46 -7.64 -7.08
CA GLY A 453 1.45 -7.17 -6.11
C GLY A 453 2.00 -8.26 -5.17
N GLY A 454 1.48 -9.49 -5.23
CA GLY A 454 1.82 -10.53 -4.25
C GLY A 454 3.28 -10.94 -4.22
N GLY A 455 4.00 -10.84 -5.35
CA GLY A 455 5.44 -11.09 -5.38
C GLY A 455 6.22 -10.03 -4.58
N PHE A 456 5.86 -8.76 -4.74
CA PHE A 456 6.43 -7.67 -3.94
C PHE A 456 6.06 -7.81 -2.46
N LEU A 457 4.81 -8.14 -2.15
CA LEU A 457 4.37 -8.40 -0.77
C LEU A 457 5.11 -9.58 -0.14
N ALA A 458 5.32 -10.68 -0.87
CA ALA A 458 6.07 -11.83 -0.39
C ALA A 458 7.52 -11.47 -0.08
N LYS A 459 8.16 -10.70 -0.96
CA LYS A 459 9.53 -10.22 -0.77
C LYS A 459 9.63 -9.26 0.42
N SER A 460 8.76 -8.25 0.48
CA SER A 460 8.72 -7.31 1.60
C SER A 460 8.45 -8.02 2.92
N PHE A 461 7.51 -8.98 2.94
CA PHE A 461 7.25 -9.82 4.11
C PHE A 461 8.49 -10.61 4.53
N GLN A 462 9.19 -11.26 3.59
CA GLN A 462 10.44 -11.95 3.88
C GLN A 462 11.49 -11.00 4.45
N GLU A 463 11.71 -9.85 3.82
CA GLU A 463 12.69 -8.85 4.26
C GLU A 463 12.38 -8.35 5.67
N SER A 464 11.11 -8.05 5.97
CA SER A 464 10.66 -7.65 7.31
C SER A 464 10.86 -8.74 8.36
N VAL A 465 10.54 -10.00 8.04
CA VAL A 465 10.73 -11.12 8.98
C VAL A 465 12.23 -11.40 9.20
N GLU A 466 13.06 -11.30 8.17
CA GLU A 466 14.51 -11.42 8.30
C GLU A 466 15.11 -10.27 9.11
N GLN A 467 14.61 -9.05 8.93
CA GLN A 467 15.04 -7.89 9.72
C GLN A 467 14.67 -8.07 11.19
N ALA A 468 13.41 -8.42 11.49
CA ALA A 468 12.97 -8.69 12.84
C ALA A 468 13.79 -9.81 13.52
N ALA A 469 14.19 -10.83 12.77
CA ALA A 469 15.07 -11.89 13.29
C ALA A 469 16.50 -11.39 13.59
N ARG A 470 17.03 -10.46 12.79
CA ARG A 470 18.33 -9.81 13.07
C ARG A 470 18.26 -8.96 14.33
N ASP A 471 17.26 -8.09 14.42
CA ASP A 471 17.06 -7.19 15.56
C ASP A 471 16.84 -7.99 16.85
N TRP A 472 16.06 -9.07 16.78
CA TRP A 472 15.91 -10.02 17.88
C TRP A 472 17.25 -10.61 18.32
N ASN A 473 18.03 -11.18 17.40
CA ASN A 473 19.32 -11.80 17.72
C ASN A 473 20.31 -10.79 18.32
N GLU A 474 20.30 -9.55 17.84
CA GLU A 474 21.10 -8.48 18.41
C GLU A 474 20.66 -8.16 19.85
N ALA A 475 19.36 -7.99 20.09
CA ALA A 475 18.82 -7.69 21.41
C ALA A 475 19.12 -8.80 22.44
N VAL A 476 18.95 -10.07 22.06
CA VAL A 476 19.14 -11.20 22.99
C VAL A 476 20.59 -11.56 23.25
N SER A 477 21.52 -11.03 22.44
CA SER A 477 22.96 -11.15 22.69
C SER A 477 23.43 -10.30 23.89
N GLN A 478 22.64 -9.31 24.30
CA GLN A 478 22.91 -8.46 25.44
C GLN A 478 22.42 -9.11 26.75
N ASP A 479 22.93 -8.60 27.87
CA ASP A 479 22.33 -8.87 29.19
C ASP A 479 20.89 -8.31 29.22
N PRO A 480 19.90 -9.01 29.82
CA PRO A 480 18.50 -8.59 29.79
C PRO A 480 18.26 -7.18 30.36
N ASP A 481 19.03 -6.76 31.36
CA ASP A 481 18.86 -5.45 32.00
C ASP A 481 19.39 -4.34 31.08
N GLN A 482 20.52 -4.61 30.42
CA GLN A 482 21.09 -3.72 29.40
C GLN A 482 20.19 -3.62 28.17
N ALA A 483 19.63 -4.73 27.70
CA ALA A 483 18.68 -4.76 26.59
C ALA A 483 17.46 -3.89 26.91
N ALA A 484 16.90 -4.01 28.12
CA ALA A 484 15.75 -3.20 28.54
C ALA A 484 16.08 -1.70 28.58
N ALA A 485 17.25 -1.33 29.11
CA ALA A 485 17.71 0.06 29.12
C ALA A 485 17.89 0.63 27.70
N LEU A 486 18.45 -0.17 26.78
CA LEU A 486 18.57 0.19 25.37
C LEU A 486 17.20 0.36 24.70
N THR A 487 16.21 -0.47 25.04
CA THR A 487 14.84 -0.34 24.55
C THR A 487 14.20 0.97 25.00
N VAL A 488 14.27 1.31 26.29
CA VAL A 488 13.73 2.59 26.80
C VAL A 488 14.43 3.76 26.11
N ARG A 489 15.76 3.71 26.00
CA ARG A 489 16.53 4.74 25.32
C ARG A 489 16.12 4.90 23.85
N ALA A 490 15.99 3.80 23.11
CA ALA A 490 15.56 3.84 21.72
C ALA A 490 14.15 4.43 21.56
N LEU A 491 13.22 4.10 22.47
CA LEU A 491 11.86 4.69 22.48
C LEU A 491 11.90 6.21 22.71
N LEU A 492 12.79 6.68 23.59
CA LEU A 492 12.95 8.11 23.88
C LEU A 492 13.69 8.87 22.77
N GLU A 493 14.59 8.20 22.04
CA GLU A 493 15.37 8.80 20.94
C GLU A 493 14.62 8.79 19.60
N ARG A 494 13.84 7.75 19.29
CA ARG A 494 13.12 7.64 18.00
C ARG A 494 11.69 8.21 18.02
N GLY A 495 11.09 8.39 19.19
CA GLY A 495 9.68 8.76 19.32
C GLY A 495 8.78 7.53 19.09
N ALA A 496 7.68 7.43 19.83
CA ALA A 496 6.84 6.22 19.89
C ALA A 496 5.97 5.96 18.63
N ALA A 497 6.24 6.62 17.50
CA ALA A 497 5.34 6.67 16.34
C ALA A 497 5.89 6.02 15.04
N GLU A 498 7.14 5.55 14.99
CA GLU A 498 7.75 5.08 13.73
C GLU A 498 7.79 3.55 13.50
N ASP A 499 7.33 2.72 14.44
CA ASP A 499 7.24 1.25 14.27
C ASP A 499 5.81 0.73 14.50
#